data_AF-A0A970WEF5-F1
#
_entry.id   AF-A0A970WEF5-F1
#
_cell.length_a   1.000
_cell.length_b   1.000
_cell.length_c   1.000
_cell.angle_alpha   90.00
_cell.angle_beta   90.00
_cell.angle_gamma   90.00
#
_symmetry.space_group_name_H-M   'P 1'
#
loop_
_entity.id
_entity.type
_entity.pdbx_description
1 polymer ?
#
loop_
_entity_poly.entity_id
_entity_poly.type
_entity_poly.pdbx_seq_one_letter_code
_entity_poly.pdbx_strand_id
1 'polypeptide(L)'
;MHIKKCCIIGKNVSSHAAAEGALKLDETMLIPACGYEFEEFLHGPACTIDNEMAGIYFIPDESDNDRDRMLKLAAFHKMLCNDVYTFGGDGCDCNLKLTAWYADAFSYILPCQMMAAECPPEAGHKQFKYLQDALNTKYEGGV
;
A
#
# COMPACT_ATOMS: atom_id res chain seq x y z
N MET A 1 -6.00 -15.89 -4.46
CA MET A 1 -4.89 -14.95 -4.28
C MET A 1 -4.35 -15.18 -2.87
N HIS A 2 -3.06 -15.51 -2.73
CA HIS A 2 -2.45 -15.78 -1.42
C HIS A 2 -1.24 -14.85 -1.29
N ILE A 3 -1.50 -13.55 -1.10
CA ILE A 3 -0.44 -12.58 -0.81
C ILE A 3 0.19 -12.98 0.53
N LYS A 4 1.53 -13.06 0.57
CA LYS A 4 2.26 -13.38 1.80
C LYS A 4 2.89 -12.16 2.47
N LYS A 5 3.33 -11.19 1.68
CA LYS A 5 3.86 -9.90 2.11
C LYS A 5 3.61 -8.87 1.02
N CYS A 6 3.54 -7.59 1.37
CA CYS A 6 3.23 -6.53 0.42
C CYS A 6 4.15 -5.31 0.63
N CYS A 7 4.56 -4.66 -0.45
CA CYS A 7 5.13 -3.32 -0.41
C CYS A 7 4.21 -2.34 -1.12
N ILE A 8 4.06 -1.16 -0.53
CA ILE A 8 3.29 -0.05 -1.11
C ILE A 8 4.23 1.12 -1.32
N ILE A 9 4.31 1.62 -2.55
CA ILE A 9 5.26 2.64 -2.94
C ILE A 9 4.50 3.88 -3.40
N GLY A 10 4.83 5.02 -2.82
CA GLY A 10 4.33 6.33 -3.25
C GLY A 10 5.45 7.36 -3.27
N LYS A 11 5.21 8.49 -3.91
CA LYS A 11 6.11 9.63 -3.95
C LYS A 11 5.47 10.85 -3.30
N ASN A 12 6.24 11.65 -2.58
CA ASN A 12 5.78 12.87 -1.90
C ASN A 12 4.53 12.58 -1.04
N VAL A 13 3.43 13.31 -1.23
CA VAL A 13 2.18 13.13 -0.46
C VAL A 13 1.64 11.69 -0.51
N SER A 14 1.83 10.99 -1.63
CA SER A 14 1.34 9.61 -1.76
C SER A 14 2.16 8.59 -0.95
N SER A 15 3.36 8.94 -0.46
CA SER A 15 4.10 8.06 0.46
C SER A 15 3.42 7.95 1.83
N HIS A 16 2.74 9.01 2.28
CA HIS A 16 1.91 8.95 3.49
C HIS A 16 0.70 8.04 3.29
N ALA A 17 0.07 8.08 2.11
CA ALA A 17 -0.98 7.12 1.76
C ALA A 17 -0.41 5.69 1.67
N ALA A 18 0.83 5.51 1.22
CA ALA A 18 1.47 4.20 1.18
C ALA A 18 1.71 3.63 2.58
N ALA A 19 2.18 4.46 3.51
CA ALA A 19 2.37 4.08 4.91
C ALA A 19 1.04 3.69 5.59
N GLU A 20 -0.01 4.50 5.45
CA GLU A 20 -1.33 4.18 6.00
C GLU A 20 -1.95 2.95 5.31
N GLY A 21 -1.76 2.80 4.01
CA GLY A 21 -2.23 1.64 3.26
C GLY A 21 -1.59 0.35 3.76
N ALA A 22 -0.28 0.37 4.02
CA ALA A 22 0.42 -0.77 4.59
C ALA A 22 -0.10 -1.10 5.99
N LEU A 23 -0.28 -0.10 6.85
CA LEU A 23 -0.86 -0.28 8.18
C LEU A 23 -2.25 -0.93 8.11
N LYS A 24 -3.11 -0.53 7.16
CA LYS A 24 -4.43 -1.16 6.98
C LYS A 24 -4.32 -2.63 6.59
N LEU A 25 -3.37 -3.00 5.73
CA LEU A 25 -3.15 -4.40 5.37
C LEU A 25 -2.59 -5.21 6.55
N ASP A 26 -1.65 -4.66 7.33
CA ASP A 26 -1.15 -5.31 8.55
C ASP A 26 -2.31 -5.60 9.53
N GLU A 27 -3.18 -4.61 9.76
CA GLU A 27 -4.30 -4.69 10.71
C GLU A 27 -5.39 -5.68 10.29
N THR A 28 -5.64 -5.81 8.99
CA THR A 28 -6.84 -6.50 8.48
C THR A 28 -6.51 -7.82 7.79
N MET A 29 -5.45 -7.86 6.99
CA MET A 29 -5.03 -9.03 6.23
C MET A 29 -4.06 -9.92 7.00
N LEU A 30 -3.46 -9.41 8.09
CA LEU A 30 -2.45 -10.10 8.91
C LEU A 30 -1.23 -10.59 8.09
N ILE A 31 -0.84 -9.82 7.09
CA ILE A 31 0.38 -10.06 6.32
C ILE A 31 1.36 -8.91 6.59
N PRO A 32 2.68 -9.15 6.58
CA PRO A 32 3.64 -8.06 6.64
C PRO A 32 3.46 -7.12 5.44
N ALA A 33 3.16 -5.86 5.71
CA ALA A 33 3.08 -4.81 4.72
C ALA A 33 3.97 -3.63 5.11
N CYS A 34 4.67 -3.04 4.14
CA CYS A 34 5.49 -1.84 4.37
C CYS A 34 5.20 -0.78 3.31
N GLY A 35 4.99 0.46 3.75
CA GLY A 35 4.87 1.64 2.90
C GLY A 35 6.20 2.38 2.80
N TYR A 36 6.56 2.83 1.60
CA TYR A 36 7.81 3.54 1.35
C TYR A 36 7.62 4.79 0.47
N GLU A 37 8.45 5.80 0.72
CA GLU A 37 8.74 6.82 -0.28
C GLU A 37 9.57 6.18 -1.42
N PHE A 38 9.35 6.63 -2.66
CA PHE A 38 9.91 6.01 -3.85
C PHE A 38 11.44 5.96 -3.86
N GLU A 39 12.14 7.06 -3.56
CA GLU A 39 13.60 7.07 -3.54
C GLU A 39 14.13 6.25 -2.36
N GLU A 40 13.49 6.32 -1.19
CA GLU A 40 13.85 5.47 -0.05
C GLU A 40 13.76 3.98 -0.40
N PHE A 41 12.72 3.57 -1.14
CA PHE A 41 12.54 2.19 -1.57
C PHE A 41 13.68 1.71 -2.48
N LEU A 42 14.24 2.57 -3.33
CA LEU A 42 15.35 2.24 -4.20
C LEU A 42 16.68 2.06 -3.46
N HIS A 43 16.81 2.58 -2.25
CA HIS A 43 18.04 2.55 -1.46
C HIS A 43 18.22 1.28 -0.59
N GLY A 44 17.58 0.17 -0.96
CA GLY A 44 17.75 -1.12 -0.29
C GLY A 44 16.49 -1.98 -0.30
N PRO A 45 15.31 -1.46 0.09
CA PRO A 45 14.08 -2.25 0.12
C PRO A 45 13.74 -2.94 -1.20
N ALA A 46 13.97 -2.30 -2.35
CA ALA A 46 13.74 -2.88 -3.67
C ALA A 46 14.54 -4.18 -3.93
N CYS A 47 15.68 -4.37 -3.26
CA CYS A 47 16.48 -5.59 -3.36
C CYS A 47 15.82 -6.80 -2.69
N THR A 48 14.75 -6.59 -1.92
CA THR A 48 14.01 -7.65 -1.22
C THR A 48 12.81 -8.19 -2.01
N ILE A 49 12.56 -7.63 -3.20
CA ILE A 49 11.51 -8.10 -4.10
C ILE A 49 11.79 -9.55 -4.52
N ASP A 50 10.79 -10.40 -4.36
CA ASP A 50 10.76 -11.78 -4.80
C ASP A 50 9.37 -12.15 -5.31
N ASN A 51 9.13 -13.43 -5.58
CA ASN A 51 7.86 -13.93 -6.10
C ASN A 51 6.72 -13.99 -5.07
N GLU A 52 6.99 -13.68 -3.79
CA GLU A 52 6.00 -13.71 -2.70
C GLU A 52 5.63 -12.31 -2.19
N MET A 53 6.37 -11.28 -2.61
CA MET A 53 6.08 -9.88 -2.32
C MET A 53 5.12 -9.31 -3.36
N ALA A 54 3.89 -8.98 -2.94
CA ALA A 54 2.98 -8.20 -3.76
C ALA A 54 3.39 -6.72 -3.79
N GLY A 55 3.03 -6.00 -4.86
CA GLY A 55 3.39 -4.60 -5.04
C GLY A 55 2.20 -3.71 -5.34
N ILE A 56 2.08 -2.58 -4.64
CA ILE A 56 1.12 -1.53 -4.95
C ILE A 56 1.91 -0.24 -5.21
N TYR A 57 1.68 0.37 -6.37
CA TYR A 57 2.41 1.56 -6.79
C TYR A 57 1.46 2.73 -7.05
N PHE A 58 1.62 3.79 -6.28
CA PHE A 58 0.92 5.07 -6.48
C PHE A 58 1.71 5.91 -7.47
N ILE A 59 1.32 5.80 -8.74
CA ILE A 59 2.01 6.43 -9.86
C ILE A 59 1.63 7.91 -9.91
N PRO A 60 2.62 8.82 -9.90
CA PRO A 60 2.38 10.25 -10.01
C PRO A 60 1.95 10.65 -11.43
N ASP A 61 1.52 11.89 -11.57
CA ASP A 61 1.11 12.47 -12.84
C ASP A 61 2.22 12.53 -13.89
N GLU A 62 1.83 12.69 -15.16
CA GLU A 62 2.75 12.75 -16.30
C GLU A 62 3.79 13.87 -16.23
N SER A 63 3.50 14.93 -15.47
CA SER A 63 4.44 16.03 -15.24
C SER A 63 5.58 15.66 -14.27
N ASP A 64 5.47 14.55 -13.54
CA ASP A 64 6.50 14.11 -12.60
C ASP A 64 7.60 13.31 -13.31
N ASN A 65 8.85 13.76 -13.15
CA ASN A 65 10.02 13.16 -13.80
C ASN A 65 10.28 11.69 -13.39
N ASP A 66 9.77 11.25 -12.25
CA ASP A 66 9.97 9.88 -11.75
C ASP A 66 8.87 8.92 -12.16
N ARG A 67 7.79 9.40 -12.81
CA ARG A 67 6.69 8.54 -13.26
C ARG A 67 7.18 7.34 -14.07
N ASP A 68 8.05 7.58 -15.06
CA ASP A 68 8.59 6.53 -15.92
C ASP A 68 9.46 5.53 -15.13
N ARG A 69 10.23 6.01 -14.16
CA ARG A 69 11.05 5.16 -13.27
C ARG A 69 10.16 4.29 -12.37
N MET A 70 9.08 4.83 -11.81
CA MET A 70 8.11 4.09 -11.00
C MET A 70 7.39 3.02 -11.82
N LEU A 71 6.96 3.33 -13.03
CA LEU A 71 6.35 2.36 -13.95
C LEU A 71 7.33 1.24 -14.34
N LYS A 72 8.60 1.58 -14.62
CA LYS A 72 9.66 0.59 -14.89
C LYS A 72 9.92 -0.31 -13.69
N LEU A 73 9.93 0.24 -12.47
CA LEU A 73 10.07 -0.55 -11.24
C LEU A 73 8.88 -1.51 -11.07
N ALA A 74 7.65 -1.03 -11.26
CA ALA A 74 6.46 -1.87 -11.19
C ALA A 74 6.48 -2.98 -12.27
N ALA A 75 6.93 -2.67 -13.49
CA ALA A 75 7.10 -3.65 -14.54
C ALA A 75 8.17 -4.70 -14.22
N PHE A 76 9.31 -4.28 -13.65
CA PHE A 76 10.33 -5.20 -13.14
C PHE A 76 9.77 -6.11 -12.04
N HIS A 77 9.03 -5.55 -11.09
CA HIS A 77 8.38 -6.31 -10.02
C HIS A 77 7.39 -7.35 -10.60
N LYS A 78 6.59 -6.97 -11.62
CA LYS A 78 5.69 -7.88 -12.35
C LYS A 78 6.39 -9.07 -13.01
N MET A 79 7.68 -8.97 -13.31
CA MET A 79 8.47 -10.11 -13.84
C MET A 79 8.74 -11.19 -12.78
N LEU A 80 8.67 -10.83 -11.49
CA LEU A 80 8.98 -11.70 -10.36
C LEU A 80 7.72 -12.15 -9.62
N CYS A 81 6.76 -11.24 -9.41
CA CYS A 81 5.49 -11.50 -8.74
C CYS A 81 4.31 -11.09 -9.62
N ASN A 82 3.26 -11.93 -9.69
CA ASN A 82 2.07 -11.64 -10.48
C ASN A 82 1.11 -10.64 -9.80
N ASP A 83 1.20 -10.49 -8.48
CA ASP A 83 0.30 -9.67 -7.67
C ASP A 83 0.86 -8.25 -7.51
N VAL A 84 0.99 -7.54 -8.64
CA VAL A 84 1.51 -6.17 -8.68
C VAL A 84 0.53 -5.25 -9.40
N TYR A 85 0.18 -4.14 -8.77
CA TYR A 85 -0.87 -3.23 -9.24
C TYR A 85 -0.42 -1.77 -9.21
N THR A 86 -0.72 -1.03 -10.28
CA THR A 86 -0.45 0.41 -10.39
C THR A 86 -1.74 1.23 -10.30
N PHE A 87 -1.72 2.31 -9.53
CA PHE A 87 -2.84 3.23 -9.33
C PHE A 87 -2.40 4.66 -9.62
N GLY A 88 -3.20 5.39 -10.39
CA GLY A 88 -2.89 6.76 -10.78
C GLY A 88 -3.75 7.23 -11.94
N GLY A 89 -3.16 7.99 -12.86
CA GLY A 89 -3.82 8.41 -14.10
C GLY A 89 -3.73 7.37 -15.22
N ASP A 90 -3.75 7.87 -16.46
CA ASP A 90 -3.69 7.04 -17.67
C ASP A 90 -2.45 6.12 -17.69
N GLY A 91 -2.65 4.89 -18.16
CA GLY A 91 -1.60 3.86 -18.23
C GLY A 91 -1.39 3.06 -16.93
N CYS A 92 -2.12 3.36 -15.86
CA CYS A 92 -2.15 2.53 -14.65
C CYS A 92 -3.21 1.42 -14.75
N ASP A 93 -3.04 0.35 -13.97
CA ASP A 93 -4.02 -0.75 -13.89
C ASP A 93 -5.38 -0.23 -13.39
N CYS A 94 -5.35 0.76 -12.48
CA CYS A 94 -6.52 1.48 -12.02
C CYS A 94 -6.33 2.99 -12.21
N ASN A 95 -7.18 3.57 -13.05
CA ASN A 95 -7.24 5.02 -13.24
C ASN A 95 -8.18 5.62 -12.18
N LEU A 96 -7.60 6.20 -11.14
CA LEU A 96 -8.33 6.81 -10.03
C LEU A 96 -7.68 8.15 -9.70
N LYS A 97 -8.15 9.20 -10.38
CA LYS A 97 -7.64 10.56 -10.24
C LYS A 97 -8.76 11.51 -9.83
N LEU A 98 -8.50 12.31 -8.79
CA LEU A 98 -9.35 13.43 -8.41
C LEU A 98 -8.87 14.69 -9.12
N THR A 99 -9.78 15.65 -9.33
CA THR A 99 -9.45 16.87 -10.07
C THR A 99 -8.59 17.86 -9.29
N ALA A 100 -8.50 17.72 -7.97
CA ALA A 100 -7.74 18.58 -7.09
C ALA A 100 -6.48 17.87 -6.58
N TRP A 101 -5.31 18.45 -6.85
CA TRP A 101 -4.00 17.88 -6.48
C TRP A 101 -3.85 17.60 -4.97
N TYR A 102 -4.49 18.41 -4.12
CA TYR A 102 -4.44 18.23 -2.66
C TYR A 102 -5.34 17.08 -2.18
N ALA A 103 -6.23 16.58 -3.03
CA ALA A 103 -7.14 15.48 -2.72
C ALA A 103 -6.58 14.12 -3.17
N ASP A 104 -5.46 14.09 -3.89
CA ASP A 104 -4.91 12.85 -4.46
C ASP A 104 -4.58 11.80 -3.39
N ALA A 105 -4.22 12.23 -2.17
CA ALA A 105 -4.03 11.32 -1.04
C ALA A 105 -5.27 10.45 -0.76
N PHE A 106 -6.47 11.01 -0.91
CA PHE A 106 -7.73 10.29 -0.71
C PHE A 106 -8.01 9.27 -1.84
N SER A 107 -7.54 9.56 -3.05
CA SER A 107 -7.58 8.61 -4.17
C SER A 107 -6.63 7.45 -3.92
N TYR A 108 -5.38 7.75 -3.55
CA TYR A 108 -4.34 6.74 -3.40
C TYR A 108 -4.61 5.76 -2.25
N ILE A 109 -5.21 6.22 -1.15
CA ILE A 109 -5.50 5.33 -0.02
C ILE A 109 -6.68 4.38 -0.29
N LEU A 110 -7.59 4.75 -1.18
CA LEU A 110 -8.86 4.05 -1.39
C LEU A 110 -8.68 2.57 -1.76
N PRO A 111 -7.79 2.17 -2.69
CA PRO A 111 -7.56 0.76 -3.00
C PRO A 111 -7.17 -0.05 -1.77
N CYS A 112 -6.30 0.48 -0.90
CA CYS A 112 -5.86 -0.20 0.31
C CYS A 112 -7.00 -0.36 1.31
N GLN A 113 -7.85 0.66 1.46
CA GLN A 113 -9.05 0.59 2.29
C GLN A 113 -10.06 -0.44 1.76
N MET A 114 -10.25 -0.51 0.44
CA MET A 114 -11.13 -1.49 -0.19
C MET A 114 -10.60 -2.92 0.00
N MET A 115 -9.30 -3.15 -0.20
CA MET A 115 -8.68 -4.45 0.08
C MET A 115 -8.83 -4.84 1.55
N ALA A 116 -8.60 -3.89 2.45
CA ALA A 116 -8.76 -4.07 3.90
C ALA A 116 -10.22 -4.29 4.34
N ALA A 117 -11.21 -3.97 3.51
CA ALA A 117 -12.62 -4.20 3.80
C ALA A 117 -13.12 -5.53 3.20
N GLU A 118 -12.72 -5.85 1.97
CA GLU A 118 -13.31 -6.93 1.17
C GLU A 118 -12.51 -8.24 1.22
N CYS A 119 -11.19 -8.16 1.46
CA CYS A 119 -10.31 -9.32 1.49
C CYS A 119 -9.93 -9.90 2.88
N PRO A 120 -10.27 -9.32 4.05
CA PRO A 120 -9.79 -9.84 5.33
C PRO A 120 -10.23 -11.28 5.61
N PRO A 121 -9.34 -12.13 6.16
CA PRO A 121 -9.77 -13.36 6.80
C PRO A 121 -10.50 -13.04 8.12
N GLU A 122 -11.51 -13.82 8.49
CA GLU A 122 -12.20 -13.70 9.79
C GLU A 122 -11.25 -13.74 11.01
N ALA A 123 -10.04 -14.30 10.83
CA ALA A 123 -9.02 -14.41 11.86
C ALA A 123 -8.37 -13.07 12.25
N GLY A 124 -8.29 -12.09 11.34
CA GLY A 124 -7.66 -10.78 11.55
C GLY A 124 -8.23 -10.02 12.74
N HIS A 125 -9.55 -9.83 12.69
CA HIS A 125 -10.29 -9.11 13.71
C HIS A 125 -10.18 -9.74 15.11
N LYS A 126 -10.10 -11.08 15.18
CA LYS A 126 -9.99 -11.81 16.46
C LYS A 126 -8.63 -11.62 17.12
N GLN A 127 -7.54 -11.67 16.36
CA GLN A 127 -6.19 -11.46 16.89
C GLN A 127 -5.99 -10.04 17.40
N PHE A 128 -6.47 -9.05 16.64
CA PHE A 128 -6.38 -7.66 17.04
C PHE A 128 -7.10 -7.39 18.37
N LYS A 129 -8.31 -7.93 18.55
CA LYS A 129 -9.06 -7.83 19.80
C LYS A 129 -8.30 -8.49 20.98
N TYR A 130 -7.74 -9.67 20.77
CA TYR A 130 -6.95 -10.36 21.79
C TYR A 130 -5.73 -9.54 22.23
N LEU A 131 -5.00 -8.94 21.28
CA LEU A 131 -3.85 -8.09 21.56
C LEU A 131 -4.27 -6.85 22.36
N GLN A 132 -5.38 -6.21 21.99
CA GLN A 132 -5.91 -5.05 22.71
C GLN A 132 -6.27 -5.37 24.16
N ASP A 133 -6.97 -6.49 24.36
CA ASP A 133 -7.38 -6.95 25.69
C ASP A 133 -6.16 -7.32 26.55
N ALA A 134 -5.14 -7.96 25.96
CA ALA A 134 -3.91 -8.35 26.67
C ALA A 134 -3.04 -7.16 27.09
N LEU A 135 -3.02 -6.09 26.29
CA LEU A 135 -2.18 -4.91 26.52
C LEU A 135 -2.92 -3.77 27.23
N ASN A 136 -4.23 -3.92 27.52
CA ASN A 136 -5.09 -2.87 28.07
C ASN A 136 -5.02 -1.57 27.27
N THR A 137 -4.97 -1.66 25.94
CA THR A 137 -4.77 -0.48 25.07
C THR A 137 -6.06 0.26 24.75
N LYS A 138 -7.23 -0.30 25.10
CA LYS A 138 -8.48 0.47 25.07
C LYS A 138 -8.52 1.43 26.24
N TYR A 139 -8.40 2.72 25.95
CA TYR A 139 -8.85 3.77 26.85
C TYR A 139 -10.37 3.62 27.03
N GLU A 140 -10.81 3.07 28.16
CA GLU A 140 -12.19 3.24 28.62
C GLU A 140 -12.35 4.72 29.01
N GLY A 141 -12.84 5.54 28.08
CA GLY A 141 -13.31 6.92 28.24
C GLY A 141 -12.84 7.71 29.48
N GLY A 142 -11.85 8.59 29.28
CA GLY A 142 -11.55 9.67 30.22
C GLY A 142 -12.19 10.98 29.76
N VAL A 143 -13.40 11.26 30.27
CA VAL A 143 -14.20 12.52 30.24
C VAL A 143 -14.76 12.97 28.89
#